data_AF-A0A4S3LKU6-F1
#
_entry.id   AF-A0A4S3LKU6-F1
#
_cell.length_a   1.000
_cell.length_b   1.000
_cell.length_c   1.000
_cell.angle_alpha   90.00
_cell.angle_beta   90.00
_cell.angle_gamma   90.00
#
_symmetry.space_group_name_H-M   'P 1'
#
loop_
_entity.id
_entity.type
_entity.pdbx_description
1 polymer ?
#
loop_
_entity_poly.entity_id
_entity_poly.type
_entity_poly.pdbx_seq_one_letter_code
_entity_poly.pdbx_strand_id
1 'polypeptide(L)' 'MSEIIYGIHSVKALLDNDPQRFLEVFILKGRDDKRLKPLIDELEASGIVIQV' A
#
# COMPACT_ATOMS: atom_id res chain seq x y z
N MET A 1 13.58 0.50 -13.98
CA MET A 1 13.78 -0.67 -13.10
C MET A 1 12.71 -0.58 -12.02
N SER A 2 11.93 -1.64 -11.81
CA SER A 2 10.91 -1.65 -10.77
C SER A 2 11.54 -2.06 -9.44
N GLU A 3 11.19 -1.34 -8.37
CA GLU A 3 11.68 -1.61 -7.01
C GLU A 3 10.55 -2.18 -6.16
N ILE A 4 10.86 -3.11 -5.26
CA ILE A 4 9.90 -3.62 -4.28
C ILE A 4 10.24 -2.99 -2.94
N ILE A 5 9.27 -2.29 -2.35
CA ILE A 5 9.38 -1.74 -1.01
C ILE A 5 8.56 -2.56 -0.01
N TYR A 6 9.01 -2.59 1.23
CA TYR A 6 8.36 -3.34 2.30
C TYR A 6 8.17 -2.47 3.54
N GLY A 7 7.16 -2.83 4.33
CA GLY A 7 6.87 -2.21 5.61
C GLY A 7 5.86 -1.06 5.51
N ILE A 8 5.02 -0.96 6.55
CA ILE A 8 3.90 0.00 6.60
C ILE A 8 4.37 1.46 6.47
N HIS A 9 5.51 1.81 7.09
CA HIS A 9 6.04 3.18 7.05
C HIS A 9 6.57 3.56 5.67
N SER A 10 7.29 2.66 5.00
CA SER A 10 7.82 2.90 3.65
C SER A 10 6.70 3.08 2.63
N VAL A 11 5.67 2.23 2.72
CA VAL A 11 4.49 2.31 1.85
C VAL A 11 3.72 3.61 2.12
N LYS A 12 3.49 3.96 3.39
CA LYS A 12 2.86 5.24 3.76
C LYS A 12 3.65 6.45 3.26
N ALA A 13 4.97 6.46 3.45
CA ALA A 13 5.82 7.54 2.98
C ALA A 13 5.77 7.68 1.44
N LEU A 14 5.74 6.58 0.70
CA LEU A 14 5.59 6.64 -0.76
C LEU A 14 4.20 7.14 -1.16
N LEU A 15 3.14 6.72 -0.47
CA LEU A 15 1.77 7.17 -0.72
C LEU A 15 1.62 8.67 -0.52
N ASP A 16 2.25 9.21 0.52
CA ASP A 16 2.18 10.63 0.85
C ASP A 16 2.99 11.53 -0.10
N ASN A 17 4.09 11.02 -0.66
CA ASN A 17 5.03 11.84 -1.43
C ASN A 17 4.94 11.64 -2.94
N ASP A 18 4.74 10.41 -3.41
CA ASP A 18 4.74 10.07 -4.83
C ASP A 18 3.85 8.85 -5.14
N PRO A 19 2.51 9.00 -5.00
CA PRO A 19 1.57 7.88 -5.15
C PRO A 19 1.54 7.30 -6.57
N GLN A 20 1.96 8.05 -7.58
CA GLN A 20 1.99 7.61 -8.98
C GLN A 20 3.06 6.53 -9.23
N ARG A 21 4.00 6.35 -8.29
CA ARG A 21 5.00 5.27 -8.35
C ARG A 21 4.47 3.90 -7.96
N PHE A 22 3.27 3.81 -7.40
CA PHE A 22 2.65 2.52 -7.14
C PHE A 22 2.20 1.89 -8.46
N LEU A 23 2.75 0.71 -8.73
CA LEU A 23 2.28 -0.15 -9.82
C LEU A 23 1.21 -1.11 -9.30
N GLU A 24 1.55 -1.85 -8.23
CA GLU A 24 0.68 -2.81 -7.57
C GLU A 24 1.02 -2.86 -6.08
N VAL A 25 0.03 -3.14 -5.24
CA VAL A 25 0.23 -3.39 -3.81
C VAL A 25 -0.24 -4.80 -3.48
N PHE A 26 0.59 -5.54 -2.76
CA PHE A 26 0.27 -6.89 -2.29
C PHE A 26 0.13 -6.90 -0.78
N ILE A 27 -0.94 -7.53 -0.28
CA ILE A 27 -1.16 -7.78 1.14
C ILE A 27 -1.43 -9.26 1.39
N LEU A 28 -1.21 -9.72 2.62
CA LEU A 28 -1.45 -11.12 2.97
C LEU A 28 -2.96 -11.40 3.12
N LYS A 29 -3.50 -12.33 2.33
CA LYS A 29 -4.85 -12.86 2.51
C LYS A 29 -5.17 -13.27 3.94
N GLY A 30 -6.33 -12.85 4.42
CA GLY A 30 -6.83 -13.20 5.76
C GLY A 30 -6.12 -12.49 6.90
N ARG A 31 -5.24 -11.52 6.61
CA ARG A 31 -4.62 -10.67 7.64
C ARG A 31 -5.58 -9.56 8.07
N ASP A 32 -6.21 -9.74 9.22
CA ASP A 32 -6.96 -8.68 9.90
C ASP A 32 -6.04 -7.95 10.90
N ASP A 33 -5.29 -6.96 10.40
CA ASP A 33 -4.44 -6.09 11.23
C ASP A 33 -5.01 -4.67 11.25
N LYS A 34 -5.54 -4.26 12.41
CA LYS A 34 -6.13 -2.93 12.61
C LYS A 34 -5.18 -1.77 12.29
N ARG A 35 -3.85 -2.00 12.34
CA ARG A 35 -2.88 -0.96 11.99
C ARG A 35 -2.70 -0.80 10.49
N LEU A 36 -2.95 -1.86 9.70
CA LEU A 36 -2.88 -1.80 8.24
C LEU A 36 -4.13 -1.18 7.63
N LYS A 37 -5.28 -1.35 8.29
CA LYS A 37 -6.58 -0.91 7.77
C LYS A 37 -6.61 0.55 7.29
N PRO A 38 -6.11 1.55 8.06
CA PRO A 38 -6.08 2.93 7.58
C PRO A 38 -5.26 3.09 6.30
N LEU A 39 -4.10 2.43 6.20
CA LEU A 39 -3.26 2.51 5.01
C LEU A 39 -3.92 1.85 3.79
N ILE A 40 -4.63 0.74 3.99
CA ILE A 40 -5.38 0.06 2.92
C ILE A 40 -6.49 0.98 2.41
N ASP A 41 -7.26 1.59 3.31
CA ASP A 41 -8.35 2.51 2.96
C ASP A 41 -7.81 3.72 2.15
N GLU A 42 -6.65 4.26 2.51
CA GLU A 42 -6.01 5.36 1.79
C GLU A 42 -5.48 4.97 0.40
N LEU A 43 -4.93 3.77 0.26
CA LEU A 43 -4.48 3.22 -1.02
C LEU A 43 -5.67 3.02 -1.97
N GLU A 44 -6.76 2.44 -1.48
CA GLU A 44 -8.00 2.25 -2.24
C GLU A 44 -8.62 3.59 -2.66
N ALA A 45 -8.68 4.56 -1.74
CA ALA A 45 -9.17 5.91 -2.02
C ALA A 45 -8.33 6.64 -3.08
N SER A 46 -7.04 6.31 -3.18
CA SER A 46 -6.12 6.82 -4.21
C SER A 46 -6.22 6.07 -5.54
N GLY A 47 -7.14 5.10 -5.66
CA GLY A 47 -7.34 4.29 -6.86
C GLY A 47 -6.24 3.26 -7.12
N ILE A 48 -5.39 2.97 -6.13
CA ILE A 48 -4.31 1.99 -6.26
C ILE A 48 -4.89 0.59 -6.09
N VAL A 49 -4.58 -0.31 -7.03
CA VAL A 49 -5.07 -1.69 -7.00
C VAL A 49 -4.31 -2.49 -5.94
N ILE A 50 -5.06 -3.11 -5.03
CA ILE A 50 -4.53 -3.99 -3.99
C ILE A 50 -4.88 -5.44 -4.33
N GLN A 51 -3.88 -6.31 -4.32
CA GLN A 51 -4.01 -7.76 -4.49
C GLN A 51 -3.86 -8.46 -3.14
N VAL A 52 -4.74 -9.44 -2.89
CA VAL A 52 -4.89 -10.14 -1.60
C VAL A 52 -4.57 -11.62 -1.72
#